data_AF-A0A178VX06-F1
#
_entry.id   AF-A0A178VX06-F1
#
_cell.length_a   1.000
_cell.length_b   1.000
_cell.length_c   1.000
_cell.angle_alpha   90.00
_cell.angle_beta   90.00
_cell.angle_gamma   90.00
#
_symmetry.space_group_name_H-M   'P 1'
#
loop_
_entity.id
_entity.type
_entity.pdbx_description
1 polymer ?
#
loop_
_entity_poly.entity_id
_entity_poly.type
_entity_poly.pdbx_seq_one_letter_code
_entity_poly.pdbx_strand_id
1 'polypeptide(L)'
;MSRALFRKIAVDTARLIRRNAAASTDQYGKTGVAQSRPYFRSRQLLERAKETGVSPSPSLGFSSSSSPSRIGFVGWYLGMIKSRPVVTKSVTSSLIYIAADLSSQTIAKTSSESYDLVRTARMGGYGLFVLGPTLHYWFNFMSRLFPKQDLITTFKKMAMGQTIYGPIMTVIFFSLNASLQGENGSVILARLKRDLLPALFNGVMYWPLCDFITFRFFPVHLQPLVSNSFSYVWTIYMTYMANREKPVAIST
;
A
#
# COMPACT_ATOMS: atom_id res chain seq x y z
N MET A 1 -22.84 -43.01 15.28
CA MET A 1 -23.51 -42.34 14.13
C MET A 1 -22.57 -41.45 13.28
N SER A 2 -21.26 -41.35 13.56
CA SER A 2 -20.34 -40.39 12.90
C SER A 2 -19.65 -40.89 11.62
N ARG A 3 -19.25 -42.17 11.52
CA ARG A 3 -18.46 -42.67 10.37
C ARG A 3 -19.24 -42.80 9.04
N ALA A 4 -20.56 -42.92 9.08
CA ALA A 4 -21.39 -43.01 7.86
C ALA A 4 -21.60 -41.63 7.22
N LEU A 5 -21.69 -40.58 8.04
CA LEU A 5 -21.86 -39.20 7.59
C LEU A 5 -20.59 -38.70 6.88
N PHE A 6 -19.41 -38.97 7.45
CA PHE A 6 -18.12 -38.63 6.83
C PHE A 6 -17.91 -39.34 5.49
N ARG A 7 -18.33 -40.60 5.36
CA ARG A 7 -18.27 -41.32 4.08
C ARG A 7 -19.20 -40.72 3.03
N LYS A 8 -20.40 -40.27 3.39
CA LYS A 8 -21.29 -39.57 2.46
C LYS A 8 -20.71 -38.24 2.00
N ILE A 9 -20.18 -37.43 2.92
CA ILE A 9 -19.57 -36.13 2.60
C ILE A 9 -18.34 -36.29 1.69
N ALA A 10 -17.48 -37.28 1.94
CA ALA A 10 -16.31 -37.54 1.11
C ALA A 10 -16.71 -37.96 -0.32
N VAL A 11 -17.73 -38.82 -0.45
CA VAL A 11 -18.24 -39.27 -1.76
C VAL A 11 -18.89 -38.13 -2.53
N ASP A 12 -19.67 -37.27 -1.87
CA ASP A 12 -20.32 -36.12 -2.52
C ASP A 12 -19.29 -35.06 -2.95
N THR A 13 -18.26 -34.85 -2.16
CA THR A 13 -17.14 -33.95 -2.49
C THR A 13 -16.36 -34.48 -3.70
N ALA A 14 -16.09 -35.78 -3.76
CA ALA A 14 -15.42 -36.40 -4.91
C ALA A 14 -16.25 -36.31 -6.20
N ARG A 15 -17.58 -36.44 -6.12
CA ARG A 15 -18.48 -36.26 -7.28
C ARG A 15 -18.51 -34.82 -7.78
N LEU A 16 -18.50 -33.84 -6.88
CA LEU A 16 -18.45 -32.42 -7.24
C LEU A 16 -17.13 -32.04 -7.93
N ILE A 17 -16.00 -32.55 -7.41
CA ILE A 17 -14.69 -32.33 -8.04
C ILE A 17 -14.65 -32.98 -9.44
N ARG A 18 -15.18 -34.19 -9.60
CA ARG A 18 -15.23 -34.87 -10.90
C ARG A 18 -16.13 -34.16 -11.92
N ARG A 19 -17.28 -33.61 -11.48
CA ARG A 19 -18.17 -32.80 -12.33
C ARG A 19 -17.49 -31.51 -12.79
N ASN A 20 -16.79 -30.81 -11.89
CA ASN A 20 -16.09 -29.58 -12.24
C ASN A 20 -14.86 -29.85 -13.12
N ALA A 21 -14.15 -30.96 -12.93
CA ALA A 21 -13.04 -31.36 -13.80
C ALA A 21 -13.51 -31.69 -15.22
N ALA A 22 -14.68 -32.33 -15.39
CA ALA A 22 -15.25 -32.61 -16.71
C ALA A 22 -15.72 -31.34 -17.44
N ALA A 23 -16.25 -30.35 -16.70
CA ALA A 23 -16.65 -29.06 -17.26
C ALA A 23 -15.46 -28.22 -17.76
N SER A 24 -14.26 -28.43 -17.17
CA SER A 24 -13.03 -27.73 -17.58
C SER A 24 -12.42 -28.27 -18.88
N THR A 25 -12.70 -29.53 -19.25
CA THR A 25 -12.09 -30.17 -20.43
C THR A 25 -12.79 -29.78 -21.73
N ASP A 26 -14.08 -29.43 -21.69
CA ASP A 26 -14.84 -29.01 -22.88
C ASP A 26 -14.51 -27.58 -23.35
N GLN A 27 -13.84 -26.76 -22.51
CA GLN A 27 -13.53 -25.37 -22.85
C GLN A 27 -12.15 -25.18 -23.53
N TYR A 28 -11.34 -26.24 -23.64
CA TYR A 28 -9.97 -26.16 -24.19
C TYR A 28 -9.82 -26.77 -25.61
N GLY A 29 -10.91 -27.22 -26.22
CA GLY A 29 -10.90 -27.98 -27.48
C GLY A 29 -11.33 -27.23 -28.75
N LYS A 30 -11.27 -25.89 -28.81
CA LYS A 30 -11.50 -25.13 -30.07
C LYS A 30 -10.66 -23.85 -30.16
N THR A 31 -9.43 -23.96 -30.63
CA THR A 31 -8.72 -22.84 -31.30
C THR A 31 -8.06 -23.38 -32.57
N GLY A 32 -8.83 -23.37 -33.65
CA GLY A 32 -8.35 -23.58 -35.01
C GLY A 32 -7.84 -22.26 -35.61
N VAL A 33 -6.65 -22.37 -36.20
CA VAL A 33 -5.92 -21.46 -37.08
C VAL A 33 -6.79 -20.62 -38.04
N ALA A 34 -6.57 -19.31 -38.09
CA ALA A 34 -6.78 -18.44 -39.27
C ALA A 34 -6.06 -17.09 -39.05
N GLN A 35 -4.86 -16.91 -39.58
CA GLN A 35 -4.56 -16.19 -40.83
C GLN A 35 -5.04 -14.73 -40.90
N SER A 36 -4.05 -13.85 -40.95
CA SER A 36 -4.05 -12.40 -41.08
C SER A 36 -4.39 -11.93 -42.51
N ARG A 37 -5.33 -10.99 -42.64
CA ARG A 37 -5.38 -10.00 -43.74
C ARG A 37 -6.03 -8.68 -43.27
N PRO A 38 -5.50 -7.50 -43.67
CA PRO A 38 -6.06 -6.19 -43.34
C PRO A 38 -7.00 -5.65 -44.44
N TYR A 39 -7.64 -4.51 -44.16
CA TYR A 39 -8.52 -3.67 -44.98
C TYR A 39 -10.04 -3.87 -44.83
N PHE A 40 -10.73 -2.73 -44.89
CA PHE A 40 -12.18 -2.48 -44.85
C PHE A 40 -12.81 -2.13 -43.49
N ARG A 41 -12.58 -0.89 -43.03
CA ARG A 41 -13.55 -0.19 -42.16
C ARG A 41 -13.49 1.34 -42.33
N SER A 42 -13.77 1.82 -43.54
CA SER A 42 -13.80 3.26 -43.85
C SER A 42 -14.98 3.67 -44.76
N ARG A 43 -16.09 2.92 -44.74
CA ARG A 43 -17.28 3.21 -45.57
C ARG A 43 -18.63 3.27 -44.84
N GLN A 44 -18.64 3.41 -43.52
CA GLN A 44 -19.90 3.53 -42.76
C GLN A 44 -20.10 4.88 -42.04
N LEU A 45 -19.21 5.86 -42.25
CA LEU A 45 -19.36 7.21 -41.68
C LEU A 45 -19.57 8.31 -42.74
N LEU A 46 -19.61 7.97 -44.03
CA LEU A 46 -19.75 8.95 -45.12
C LEU A 46 -21.16 9.05 -45.71
N GLU A 47 -22.12 8.21 -45.29
CA GLU A 47 -23.50 8.25 -45.82
C GLU A 47 -24.52 8.91 -44.89
N ARG A 48 -24.12 9.35 -43.68
CA ARG A 48 -25.02 10.03 -42.74
C ARG A 48 -24.95 11.56 -42.78
N ALA A 49 -24.39 12.12 -43.87
CA ALA A 49 -24.17 13.56 -44.03
C ALA A 49 -24.82 14.11 -45.33
N LYS A 50 -25.89 13.48 -45.83
CA LYS A 50 -26.58 13.95 -47.04
C LYS A 50 -28.09 14.11 -46.88
N GLU A 51 -28.53 14.60 -45.73
CA GLU A 51 -29.88 15.15 -45.56
C GLU A 51 -29.81 16.34 -44.59
N THR A 52 -29.94 17.54 -45.14
CA THR A 52 -30.60 18.75 -44.61
C THR A 52 -30.00 19.98 -45.29
N GLY A 53 -30.70 20.48 -46.31
CA GLY A 53 -30.49 21.84 -46.79
C GLY A 53 -31.33 22.80 -45.95
N VAL A 54 -30.71 23.86 -45.43
CA VAL A 54 -31.22 25.25 -45.24
C VAL A 54 -30.00 26.11 -44.83
N SER A 55 -29.79 27.27 -45.46
CA SER A 55 -28.87 28.36 -45.06
C SER A 55 -29.68 29.57 -44.56
N PRO A 56 -29.09 30.68 -44.06
CA PRO A 56 -27.88 30.88 -43.23
C PRO A 56 -28.15 31.79 -41.98
N SER A 57 -27.23 31.83 -41.01
CA SER A 57 -27.02 32.99 -40.11
C SER A 57 -25.63 32.91 -39.49
N PRO A 58 -24.83 34.00 -39.44
CA PRO A 58 -23.48 33.95 -38.89
C PRO A 58 -23.53 34.26 -37.40
N SER A 59 -23.51 33.22 -36.54
CA SER A 59 -23.22 33.41 -35.13
C SER A 59 -21.73 33.27 -34.88
N LEU A 60 -21.18 34.32 -34.27
CA LEU A 60 -19.81 34.48 -33.83
C LEU A 60 -19.23 33.21 -33.18
N GLY A 61 -18.21 32.65 -33.81
CA GLY A 61 -17.39 31.60 -33.22
C GLY A 61 -16.61 32.15 -32.05
N PHE A 62 -17.07 31.88 -30.83
CA PHE A 62 -16.17 31.86 -29.69
C PHE A 62 -15.33 30.59 -29.78
N SER A 63 -14.15 30.72 -30.41
CA SER A 63 -13.08 29.75 -30.25
C SER A 63 -12.67 29.74 -28.78
N SER A 64 -13.26 28.82 -28.01
CA SER A 64 -12.76 28.43 -26.70
C SER A 64 -11.36 27.86 -26.91
N SER A 65 -10.34 28.71 -26.75
CA SER A 65 -8.97 28.26 -26.58
C SER A 65 -8.94 27.43 -25.30
N SER A 66 -8.90 26.11 -25.44
CA SER A 66 -8.66 25.21 -24.32
C SER A 66 -7.27 25.53 -23.77
N SER A 67 -7.22 26.39 -22.74
CA SER A 67 -6.02 26.61 -21.95
C SER A 67 -5.51 25.25 -21.49
N PRO A 68 -4.23 24.91 -21.69
CA PRO A 68 -3.68 23.70 -21.09
C PRO A 68 -3.84 23.86 -19.59
N SER A 69 -4.62 22.97 -18.97
CA SER A 69 -4.79 22.96 -17.53
C SER A 69 -3.41 22.85 -16.90
N ARG A 70 -2.97 23.92 -16.21
CA ARG A 70 -1.76 23.88 -15.41
C ARG A 70 -2.02 22.89 -14.29
N ILE A 71 -1.61 21.64 -14.50
CA ILE A 71 -1.74 20.58 -13.51
C ILE A 71 -0.92 21.02 -12.29
N GLY A 72 -1.59 21.46 -11.24
CA GLY A 72 -0.94 21.84 -9.98
C GLY A 72 -0.24 20.64 -9.33
N PHE A 73 0.58 20.90 -8.30
CA PHE A 73 1.40 19.87 -7.63
C PHE A 73 0.60 18.62 -7.23
N VAL A 74 -0.61 18.81 -6.66
CA VAL A 74 -1.49 17.69 -6.27
C VAL A 74 -1.90 16.86 -7.49
N GLY A 75 -2.31 17.51 -8.58
CA GLY A 75 -2.68 16.82 -9.82
C GLY A 75 -1.50 16.07 -10.44
N TRP A 76 -0.30 16.66 -10.38
CA TRP A 76 0.94 16.03 -10.83
C TRP A 76 1.26 14.79 -10.00
N TYR A 77 1.19 14.91 -8.67
CA TYR A 77 1.45 13.79 -7.74
C TYR A 77 0.44 12.65 -7.93
N LEU A 78 -0.85 12.98 -8.05
CA LEU A 78 -1.88 11.97 -8.35
C LEU A 78 -1.67 11.33 -9.73
N GLY A 79 -1.20 12.10 -10.71
CA GLY A 79 -0.77 11.57 -12.01
C GLY A 79 0.39 10.58 -11.89
N MET A 80 1.39 10.89 -11.08
CA MET A 80 2.54 10.02 -10.79
C MET A 80 2.11 8.74 -10.06
N ILE A 81 1.21 8.83 -9.08
CA ILE A 81 0.63 7.65 -8.42
C ILE A 81 -0.07 6.73 -9.43
N LYS A 82 -0.70 7.27 -10.48
CA LYS A 82 -1.37 6.47 -11.51
C LYS A 82 -0.38 5.86 -12.51
N SER A 83 0.62 6.62 -12.96
CA SER A 83 1.55 6.17 -14.00
C SER A 83 2.65 5.24 -13.47
N ARG A 84 3.18 5.51 -12.27
CA ARG A 84 4.27 4.76 -11.63
C ARG A 84 3.98 4.51 -10.15
N PRO A 85 2.91 3.77 -9.82
CA PRO A 85 2.37 3.68 -8.47
C PRO A 85 3.38 3.22 -7.42
N VAL A 86 4.14 2.15 -7.71
CA VAL A 86 5.09 1.59 -6.75
C VAL A 86 6.24 2.56 -6.49
N VAL A 87 6.86 3.08 -7.55
CA VAL A 87 7.99 4.01 -7.45
C VAL A 87 7.59 5.28 -6.71
N THR A 88 6.48 5.92 -7.11
CA THR A 88 6.02 7.16 -6.46
C THR A 88 5.75 6.95 -4.98
N LYS A 89 5.05 5.88 -4.60
CA LYS A 89 4.77 5.57 -3.19
C LYS A 89 6.04 5.26 -2.40
N SER A 90 7.02 4.63 -3.04
CA SER A 90 8.31 4.29 -2.43
C SER A 90 9.16 5.53 -2.17
N VAL A 91 9.25 6.44 -3.14
CA VAL A 91 9.91 7.73 -2.96
C VAL A 91 9.21 8.54 -1.86
N THR A 92 7.88 8.60 -1.87
CA THR A 92 7.14 9.31 -0.81
C THR A 92 7.39 8.71 0.57
N SER A 93 7.37 7.37 0.70
CA SER A 93 7.68 6.68 1.97
C SER A 93 9.10 7.00 2.44
N SER A 94 10.08 6.98 1.54
CA SER A 94 11.47 7.35 1.84
C SER A 94 11.59 8.78 2.39
N LEU A 95 10.96 9.76 1.74
CA LEU A 95 10.97 11.15 2.18
C LEU A 95 10.32 11.32 3.56
N ILE A 96 9.20 10.63 3.80
CA ILE A 96 8.53 10.65 5.10
C ILE A 96 9.41 10.06 6.20
N TYR A 97 10.10 8.94 5.93
CA TYR A 97 10.99 8.30 6.91
C TYR A 97 12.24 9.14 7.19
N ILE A 98 12.80 9.80 6.17
CA ILE A 98 13.88 10.79 6.36
C ILE A 98 13.41 11.93 7.26
N ALA A 99 12.25 12.52 6.96
CA ALA A 99 11.70 13.61 7.74
C ALA A 99 11.38 13.18 9.20
N ALA A 100 10.83 11.98 9.37
CA ALA A 100 10.52 11.42 10.68
C ALA A 100 11.78 11.22 11.52
N ASP A 101 12.85 10.69 10.90
CA ASP A 101 14.11 10.46 11.59
C ASP A 101 14.84 11.76 11.93
N LEU A 102 14.89 12.73 11.01
CA LEU A 102 15.44 14.06 11.30
C LEU A 102 14.68 14.73 12.44
N SER A 103 13.35 14.68 12.44
CA SER A 103 12.52 15.22 13.53
C SER A 103 12.76 14.52 14.86
N SER A 104 12.86 13.19 14.84
CA SER A 104 13.23 12.36 16.00
C SER A 104 14.58 12.79 16.56
N GLN A 105 15.58 12.95 15.70
CA GLN A 105 16.90 13.41 16.11
C GLN A 105 16.85 14.83 16.70
N THR A 106 16.10 15.76 16.10
CA THR A 106 15.93 17.12 16.65
C THR A 106 15.34 17.11 18.06
N ILE A 107 14.39 16.20 18.33
CA ILE A 107 13.73 16.09 19.64
C ILE A 107 14.65 15.42 20.68
N ALA A 108 15.47 14.46 20.26
CA ALA A 108 16.30 13.66 21.17
C ALA A 108 17.67 14.28 21.46
N LYS A 109 18.20 15.09 20.54
CA LYS A 109 19.56 15.61 20.63
C LYS A 109 19.67 16.80 21.57
N THR A 110 20.81 16.90 22.23
CA THR A 110 21.23 18.13 22.92
C THR A 110 21.79 19.11 21.88
N SER A 111 21.78 20.42 22.17
CA SER A 111 22.23 21.48 21.25
C SER A 111 23.63 21.31 20.67
N SER A 112 24.50 20.52 21.31
CA SER A 112 25.87 20.25 20.87
C SER A 112 26.06 19.01 19.99
N GLU A 113 25.03 18.17 19.80
CA GLU A 113 25.17 16.91 19.05
C GLU A 113 24.92 17.10 17.55
N SER A 114 25.73 16.47 16.69
CA SER A 114 25.55 16.44 15.23
C SER A 114 24.51 15.42 14.78
N TYR A 115 23.88 15.62 13.62
CA TYR A 115 22.89 14.66 13.10
C TYR A 115 23.58 13.38 12.64
N ASP A 116 23.02 12.22 12.99
CA ASP A 116 23.41 10.92 12.45
C ASP A 116 22.74 10.75 11.08
N LEU A 117 23.42 11.25 10.05
CA LEU A 117 22.95 11.15 8.66
C LEU A 117 23.00 9.71 8.13
N VAL A 118 23.84 8.84 8.71
CA VAL A 118 23.90 7.43 8.33
C VAL A 118 22.61 6.73 8.79
N ARG A 119 22.16 7.02 10.01
CA ARG A 119 20.84 6.57 10.51
C ARG A 119 19.72 7.10 9.62
N THR A 120 19.73 8.38 9.27
CA THR A 120 18.72 8.96 8.38
C THR A 120 18.70 8.28 7.00
N ALA A 121 19.88 7.99 6.44
CA ALA A 121 20.00 7.25 5.18
C ALA A 121 19.44 5.82 5.28
N ARG A 122 19.71 5.10 6.39
CA ARG A 122 19.10 3.77 6.63
C ARG A 122 17.57 3.85 6.69
N MET A 123 17.01 4.84 7.38
CA MET A 123 15.56 5.04 7.48
C MET A 123 14.94 5.39 6.12
N GLY A 124 15.57 6.28 5.36
CA GLY A 124 15.16 6.60 3.99
C GLY A 124 15.22 5.39 3.07
N GLY A 125 16.27 4.57 3.17
CA GLY A 125 16.42 3.32 2.42
C GLY A 125 15.35 2.29 2.77
N TYR A 126 15.01 2.14 4.06
CA TYR A 126 13.90 1.29 4.50
C TYR A 126 12.56 1.73 3.89
N GLY A 127 12.26 3.04 3.92
CA GLY A 127 11.07 3.59 3.27
C GLY A 127 11.04 3.33 1.76
N LEU A 128 12.19 3.50 1.09
CA LEU A 128 12.31 3.36 -0.36
C LEU A 128 12.19 1.91 -0.85
N PHE A 129 12.95 0.99 -0.24
CA PHE A 129 13.11 -0.36 -0.79
C PHE A 129 12.20 -1.40 -0.15
N VAL A 130 11.74 -1.15 1.07
CA VAL A 130 10.98 -2.14 1.84
C VAL A 130 9.56 -1.66 2.03
N LEU A 131 9.36 -0.59 2.81
CA LEU A 131 8.02 -0.22 3.26
C LEU A 131 7.13 0.32 2.14
N GLY A 132 7.66 1.16 1.26
CA GLY A 132 6.91 1.70 0.13
C GLY A 132 6.31 0.63 -0.79
N PRO A 133 7.13 -0.30 -1.31
CA PRO A 133 6.64 -1.42 -2.10
C PRO A 133 5.70 -2.34 -1.32
N THR A 134 6.04 -2.72 -0.08
CA THR A 134 5.20 -3.64 0.69
C THR A 134 3.85 -3.04 1.04
N LEU A 135 3.77 -1.76 1.43
CA LEU A 135 2.49 -1.08 1.67
C LEU A 135 1.65 -1.01 0.38
N HIS A 136 2.27 -0.71 -0.77
CA HIS A 136 1.57 -0.73 -2.04
C HIS A 136 0.88 -2.08 -2.26
N TYR A 137 1.62 -3.18 -2.15
CA TYR A 137 1.06 -4.51 -2.39
C TYR A 137 0.08 -4.93 -1.29
N TRP A 138 0.34 -4.58 -0.04
CA TRP A 138 -0.54 -4.88 1.10
C TRP A 138 -1.93 -4.26 0.93
N PHE A 139 -2.01 -2.95 0.69
CA PHE A 139 -3.29 -2.27 0.54
C PHE A 139 -4.06 -2.74 -0.70
N ASN A 140 -3.35 -3.01 -1.81
CA ASN A 140 -3.99 -3.60 -2.99
C ASN A 140 -4.50 -5.02 -2.71
N PHE A 141 -3.72 -5.86 -2.02
CA PHE A 141 -4.14 -7.20 -1.61
C PHE A 141 -5.37 -7.16 -0.71
N MET A 142 -5.37 -6.31 0.32
CA MET A 142 -6.54 -6.10 1.20
C MET A 142 -7.77 -5.61 0.44
N SER A 143 -7.59 -4.76 -0.58
CA SER A 143 -8.70 -4.29 -1.41
C SER A 143 -9.29 -5.38 -2.30
N ARG A 144 -8.47 -6.33 -2.78
CA ARG A 144 -8.92 -7.47 -3.57
C ARG A 144 -9.61 -8.52 -2.71
N LEU A 145 -9.03 -8.83 -1.54
CA LEU A 145 -9.58 -9.81 -0.60
C LEU A 145 -10.88 -9.32 0.04
N PHE A 146 -10.95 -8.03 0.35
CA PHE A 146 -12.12 -7.42 0.96
C PHE A 146 -12.49 -6.10 0.26
N PRO A 147 -13.27 -6.15 -0.83
CA PRO A 147 -13.54 -4.97 -1.66
C PRO A 147 -14.51 -3.97 -1.02
N LYS A 148 -15.31 -4.40 -0.04
CA LYS A 148 -16.28 -3.53 0.64
C LYS A 148 -15.59 -2.56 1.60
N GLN A 149 -16.29 -1.48 1.94
CA GLN A 149 -15.86 -0.46 2.91
C GLN A 149 -16.81 -0.39 4.13
N ASP A 150 -17.58 -1.45 4.38
CA ASP A 150 -18.39 -1.58 5.57
C ASP A 150 -17.52 -1.81 6.83
N LEU A 151 -18.12 -1.65 8.02
CA LEU A 151 -17.41 -1.77 9.29
C LEU A 151 -16.81 -3.17 9.49
N ILE A 152 -17.55 -4.23 9.17
CA ILE A 152 -17.08 -5.61 9.35
C ILE A 152 -15.85 -5.86 8.48
N THR A 153 -15.92 -5.44 7.22
CA THR A 153 -14.79 -5.54 6.30
C THR A 153 -13.58 -4.72 6.78
N THR A 154 -13.82 -3.51 7.30
CA THR A 154 -12.77 -2.65 7.85
C THR A 154 -12.07 -3.33 9.03
N PHE A 155 -12.83 -3.89 9.98
CA PHE A 155 -12.27 -4.63 11.11
C PHE A 155 -11.50 -5.89 10.68
N LYS A 156 -11.95 -6.60 9.63
CA LYS A 156 -11.19 -7.73 9.07
C LYS A 156 -9.83 -7.30 8.51
N LYS A 157 -9.79 -6.19 7.75
CA LYS A 157 -8.53 -5.63 7.23
C LYS A 157 -7.59 -5.21 8.35
N MET A 158 -8.12 -4.56 9.39
CA MET A 158 -7.36 -4.20 10.58
C MET A 158 -6.80 -5.42 11.29
N ALA A 159 -7.62 -6.46 11.52
CA ALA A 159 -7.17 -7.69 12.17
C ALA A 159 -6.02 -8.36 11.40
N MET A 160 -6.11 -8.41 10.07
CA MET A 160 -5.02 -8.90 9.20
C MET A 160 -3.76 -8.02 9.32
N GLY A 161 -3.94 -6.70 9.42
CA GLY A 161 -2.86 -5.76 9.67
C GLY A 161 -2.12 -6.06 10.98
N GLN A 162 -2.86 -6.20 12.07
CA GLN A 162 -2.30 -6.41 13.41
C GLN A 162 -1.69 -7.80 13.61
N THR A 163 -2.25 -8.84 12.98
CA THR A 163 -1.83 -10.23 13.21
C THR A 163 -0.78 -10.73 12.22
N ILE A 164 -0.68 -10.14 11.03
CA ILE A 164 0.21 -10.61 9.97
C ILE A 164 1.18 -9.50 9.56
N TYR A 165 0.67 -8.40 9.01
CA TYR A 165 1.53 -7.38 8.40
C TYR A 165 2.41 -6.67 9.42
N GLY A 166 1.83 -6.19 10.53
CA GLY A 166 2.53 -5.50 11.60
C GLY A 166 3.70 -6.32 12.18
N PRO A 167 3.46 -7.56 12.64
CA PRO A 167 4.51 -8.44 13.16
C PRO A 167 5.65 -8.69 12.16
N ILE A 168 5.30 -9.01 10.91
CA ILE A 168 6.30 -9.26 9.85
C ILE A 168 7.14 -8.00 9.60
N MET A 169 6.50 -6.85 9.42
CA MET A 169 7.19 -5.60 9.13
C MET A 169 8.05 -5.12 10.31
N THR A 170 7.64 -5.40 11.55
CA THR A 170 8.41 -5.05 12.76
C THR A 170 9.68 -5.90 12.85
N VAL A 171 9.57 -7.22 12.62
CA VAL A 171 10.72 -8.13 12.54
C VAL A 171 11.70 -7.70 11.45
N ILE A 172 11.18 -7.39 10.25
CA ILE A 172 12.01 -6.92 9.13
C ILE A 172 12.70 -5.60 9.50
N PHE A 173 11.98 -4.65 10.09
CA PHE A 173 12.53 -3.35 10.47
C PHE A 173 13.70 -3.49 11.45
N PHE A 174 13.53 -4.22 12.55
CA PHE A 174 14.59 -4.42 13.53
C PHE A 174 15.76 -5.22 12.95
N SER A 175 15.48 -6.29 12.20
CA SER A 175 16.54 -7.13 11.63
C SER A 175 17.39 -6.35 10.63
N LEU A 176 16.74 -5.64 9.69
CA LEU A 176 17.46 -4.82 8.71
C LEU A 176 18.24 -3.70 9.37
N ASN A 177 17.66 -2.99 10.34
CA ASN A 177 18.39 -1.91 11.01
C ASN A 177 19.61 -2.44 11.77
N ALA A 178 19.49 -3.57 12.47
CA ALA A 178 20.61 -4.16 13.19
C ALA A 178 21.68 -4.71 12.23
N SER A 179 21.28 -5.37 11.13
CA SER A 179 22.21 -5.81 10.09
C SER A 179 22.97 -4.66 9.44
N LEU A 180 22.29 -3.54 9.13
CA LEU A 180 22.91 -2.34 8.57
C LEU A 180 23.79 -1.57 9.57
N GLN A 181 23.71 -1.90 10.86
CA GLN A 181 24.65 -1.45 11.89
C GLN A 181 25.88 -2.36 12.03
N GLY A 182 25.95 -3.46 11.26
CA GLY A 182 27.05 -4.41 11.30
C GLY A 182 26.95 -5.41 12.46
N GLU A 183 25.77 -5.60 13.05
CA GLU A 183 25.60 -6.51 14.17
C GLU A 183 25.54 -7.98 13.73
N ASN A 184 26.15 -8.85 14.55
CA ASN A 184 26.12 -10.29 14.34
C ASN A 184 24.71 -10.87 14.59
N GLY A 185 24.36 -11.96 13.89
CA GLY A 185 23.02 -12.57 13.96
C GLY A 185 22.55 -12.94 15.37
N SER A 186 23.46 -13.33 16.27
CA SER A 186 23.15 -13.59 17.69
C SER A 186 22.69 -12.34 18.44
N VAL A 187 23.33 -11.20 18.17
CA VAL A 187 22.98 -9.89 18.75
C VAL A 187 21.63 -9.41 18.21
N ILE A 188 21.40 -9.58 16.89
CA ILE A 188 20.12 -9.27 16.26
C ILE A 188 18.99 -10.07 16.91
N LEU A 189 19.19 -11.38 17.10
CA LEU A 189 18.19 -12.25 17.73
C LEU A 189 17.92 -11.84 19.18
N ALA A 190 18.95 -11.48 19.94
CA ALA A 190 18.80 -10.99 21.31
C ALA A 190 17.98 -9.69 21.37
N ARG A 191 18.22 -8.74 20.45
CA ARG A 191 17.43 -7.51 20.34
C ARG A 191 15.99 -7.78 19.96
N LEU A 192 15.74 -8.66 19.00
CA LEU A 192 14.37 -9.07 18.67
C LEU A 192 13.64 -9.63 19.89
N LYS A 193 14.27 -10.53 20.65
CA LYS A 193 13.64 -11.09 21.87
C LYS A 193 13.33 -10.01 22.92
N ARG A 194 14.17 -8.98 23.02
CA ARG A 194 14.01 -7.87 23.98
C ARG A 194 12.94 -6.87 23.53
N ASP A 195 13.00 -6.43 22.27
CA ASP A 195 12.30 -5.22 21.80
C ASP A 195 11.03 -5.54 21.00
N LEU A 196 10.90 -6.75 20.44
CA LEU A 196 9.78 -7.09 19.55
C LEU A 196 8.45 -7.06 20.29
N LEU A 197 8.33 -7.74 21.44
CA LEU A 197 7.07 -7.78 22.18
C LEU A 197 6.64 -6.39 22.65
N PRO A 198 7.51 -5.59 23.32
CA PRO A 198 7.16 -4.20 23.66
C PRO A 198 6.73 -3.37 22.44
N ALA A 199 7.42 -3.48 21.32
CA ALA A 199 7.07 -2.76 20.10
C ALA A 199 5.69 -3.18 19.54
N LEU A 200 5.38 -4.47 19.56
CA LEU A 200 4.07 -4.98 19.12
C LEU A 200 2.96 -4.53 20.05
N PHE A 201 3.15 -4.59 21.37
CA PHE A 201 2.14 -4.12 22.33
C PHE A 201 1.85 -2.63 22.17
N ASN A 202 2.88 -1.79 22.12
CA ASN A 202 2.71 -0.35 21.87
C ASN A 202 2.04 -0.11 20.50
N GLY A 203 2.41 -0.92 19.51
CA GLY A 203 1.84 -0.86 18.16
C GLY A 203 0.33 -1.16 18.15
N VAL A 204 -0.12 -2.17 18.89
CA VAL A 204 -1.55 -2.55 18.99
C VAL A 204 -2.39 -1.45 19.63
N MET A 205 -1.82 -0.55 20.43
CA MET A 205 -2.58 0.58 20.98
C MET A 205 -2.76 1.73 19.97
N TYR A 206 -1.83 1.87 19.03
CA TYR A 206 -1.78 3.01 18.09
C TYR A 206 -2.33 2.67 16.70
N TRP A 207 -1.88 1.55 16.14
CA TRP A 207 -2.13 1.19 14.74
C TRP A 207 -3.58 0.85 14.42
N PRO A 208 -4.40 0.24 15.30
CA PRO A 208 -5.80 -0.02 14.98
C PRO A 208 -6.59 1.25 14.65
N LEU A 209 -6.36 2.35 15.36
CA LEU A 209 -7.02 3.62 15.05
C LEU A 209 -6.57 4.16 13.68
N CYS A 210 -5.27 4.09 13.40
CA CYS A 210 -4.69 4.51 12.13
C CYS A 210 -5.21 3.67 10.96
N ASP A 211 -5.27 2.35 11.13
CA ASP A 211 -5.77 1.39 10.15
C ASP A 211 -7.27 1.63 9.91
N PHE A 212 -8.06 1.85 10.96
CA PHE A 212 -9.47 2.17 10.82
C PHE A 212 -9.67 3.42 9.95
N ILE A 213 -8.97 4.51 10.27
CA ILE A 213 -9.05 5.75 9.51
C ILE A 213 -8.64 5.52 8.05
N THR A 214 -7.53 4.83 7.84
CA THR A 214 -6.97 4.54 6.51
C THR A 214 -7.92 3.72 5.65
N PHE A 215 -8.45 2.62 6.18
CA PHE A 215 -9.31 1.70 5.42
C PHE A 215 -10.73 2.21 5.24
N ARG A 216 -11.26 3.02 6.19
CA ARG A 216 -12.65 3.48 6.17
C ARG A 216 -12.87 4.72 5.31
N PHE A 217 -11.91 5.64 5.28
CA PHE A 217 -12.09 6.97 4.70
C PHE A 217 -11.26 7.24 3.44
N PHE A 218 -10.19 6.48 3.19
CA PHE A 218 -9.30 6.76 2.07
C PHE A 218 -9.38 5.71 0.96
N PRO A 219 -9.32 6.13 -0.32
CA PRO A 219 -9.25 5.21 -1.44
C PRO A 219 -7.90 4.49 -1.48
N VAL A 220 -7.88 3.26 -1.99
CA VAL A 220 -6.72 2.33 -1.98
C VAL A 220 -5.42 2.96 -2.49
N HIS A 221 -5.50 3.83 -3.48
CA HIS A 221 -4.31 4.47 -4.05
C HIS A 221 -3.64 5.48 -3.11
N LEU A 222 -4.38 6.06 -2.15
CA LEU A 222 -3.89 7.00 -1.13
C LEU A 222 -3.59 6.35 0.23
N GLN A 223 -4.11 5.15 0.49
CA GLN A 223 -3.88 4.43 1.76
C GLN A 223 -2.39 4.30 2.14
N PRO A 224 -1.46 3.96 1.21
CA PRO A 224 -0.03 3.97 1.51
C PRO A 224 0.50 5.32 1.99
N LEU A 225 0.03 6.43 1.41
CA LEU A 225 0.45 7.77 1.81
C LEU A 225 -0.01 8.06 3.25
N VAL A 226 -1.29 7.81 3.53
CA VAL A 226 -1.90 8.05 4.85
C VAL A 226 -1.23 7.20 5.94
N SER A 227 -1.00 5.91 5.66
CA SER A 227 -0.30 5.00 6.57
C SER A 227 1.13 5.47 6.86
N ASN A 228 1.88 5.93 5.85
CA ASN A 228 3.22 6.50 6.09
C ASN A 228 3.15 7.79 6.91
N SER A 229 2.15 8.65 6.71
CA SER A 229 1.96 9.85 7.54
C SER A 229 1.72 9.50 9.02
N PHE A 230 1.00 8.41 9.30
CA PHE A 230 0.88 7.89 10.67
C PHE A 230 2.22 7.35 11.19
N SER A 231 3.03 6.67 10.35
CA SER A 231 4.39 6.26 10.74
C SER A 231 5.25 7.45 11.20
N TYR A 232 5.14 8.60 10.55
CA TYR A 232 5.85 9.82 10.96
C TYR A 232 5.47 10.24 12.39
N VAL A 233 4.16 10.31 12.68
CA VAL A 233 3.64 10.66 14.00
C VAL A 233 4.07 9.63 15.05
N TRP A 234 4.01 8.35 14.70
CA TRP A 234 4.48 7.25 15.54
C TRP A 234 5.96 7.39 15.92
N THR A 235 6.84 7.70 14.96
CA THR A 235 8.27 7.89 15.21
C THR A 235 8.53 9.04 16.17
N ILE A 236 7.81 10.16 16.03
CA ILE A 236 7.91 11.30 16.95
C ILE A 236 7.43 10.90 18.35
N TYR A 237 6.28 10.23 18.46
CA TYR A 237 5.73 9.76 19.73
C TYR A 237 6.69 8.82 20.47
N MET A 238 7.24 7.83 19.78
CA MET A 238 8.22 6.89 20.35
C MET A 238 9.47 7.62 20.86
N THR A 239 9.94 8.61 20.11
CA THR A 239 11.10 9.42 20.51
C THR A 239 10.79 10.23 21.77
N TYR A 240 9.64 10.88 21.80
CA TYR A 240 9.20 11.66 22.95
C TYR A 240 9.08 10.79 24.21
N MET A 241 8.44 9.62 24.10
CA MET A 241 8.30 8.68 25.22
C MET A 241 9.67 8.18 25.72
N ALA A 242 10.56 7.78 24.81
CA ALA A 242 11.90 7.32 25.17
C ALA A 242 12.74 8.40 25.87
N ASN A 243 12.53 9.68 25.54
CA ASN A 243 13.24 10.79 26.20
C ASN A 243 12.70 11.08 27.61
N ARG A 244 11.43 10.80 27.90
CA ARG A 244 10.83 11.04 29.24
C ARG A 244 11.21 9.99 30.26
N GLU A 245 11.55 8.78 29.83
CA GLU A 245 11.92 7.68 30.72
C GLU A 245 13.35 7.80 31.28
N LYS A 246 14.14 8.78 30.84
CA LYS A 246 15.40 9.13 31.52
C LYS A 246 15.04 9.79 32.86
N PRO A 247 15.28 9.16 34.03
CA PRO A 247 15.11 9.84 35.30
C PRO A 247 16.02 11.06 35.28
N VAL A 248 15.51 12.20 35.71
CA VAL A 248 16.35 13.34 36.09
C VAL A 248 17.28 12.79 37.17
N ALA A 249 18.52 12.48 36.82
CA ALA A 249 19.55 12.19 37.79
C ALA A 249 19.70 13.47 38.60
N ILE A 250 19.05 13.52 39.76
CA ILE A 250 19.27 14.55 40.75
C ILE A 250 20.70 14.29 41.23
N SER A 251 21.66 15.01 40.64
CA SER A 251 23.00 15.14 41.18
C SER A 251 22.84 15.79 42.56
N THR A 252 22.86 14.95 43.59
CA THR A 252 22.94 15.34 45.00
C THR A 252 24.35 15.09 45.47
#